data_AF-A0A9P5ZJQ5-F1
#
_entry.id   AF-A0A9P5ZJQ5-F1
#
_cell.length_a   1.000
_cell.length_b   1.000
_cell.length_c   1.000
_cell.angle_alpha   90.00
_cell.angle_beta   90.00
_cell.angle_gamma   90.00
#
_symmetry.space_group_name_H-M   'P 1'
#
loop_
_entity.id
_entity.type
_entity.pdbx_description
1 polymer ?
#
loop_
_entity_poly.entity_id
_entity_poly.type
_entity_poly.pdbx_seq_one_letter_code
_entity_poly.pdbx_strand_id
1 'polypeptide(L)'
;MSRFRGERVSSSGNISNSMRHNYGEYGVDEYYRRVGATYKNPHFPGVKACTFQWMNKWYEHEGNQPDADTKLMSPLVFDMACGSGEVTISVLEWWHIGKLQSASPNINSSASQMHSSQVQPRRKEIVPPSLPTDAHPPVILAADPYTSEAYRLRTSRLCSSLSFREIAEGAVPPIADASNGLPSPSPVTTTHAEPHSLAVEERPIDMVFCSFALHLIEDPSELFALLWELSTKSKWLIVIAPHKKPEIKEGWGWTKWDSVKWAPCQMLDQQNDILHERVHCRIFRSHNA
;
A
#
# COMPACT_ATOMS: atom_id res chain seq x y z
N MET A 1 -47.44 24.11 -5.99
CA MET A 1 -47.19 22.76 -5.45
C MET A 1 -45.74 22.39 -5.73
N SER A 2 -44.88 22.62 -4.75
CA SER A 2 -43.44 22.33 -4.81
C SER A 2 -43.24 20.81 -4.73
N ARG A 3 -42.61 20.21 -5.75
CA ARG A 3 -42.22 18.80 -5.72
C ARG A 3 -40.95 18.68 -4.89
N PHE A 4 -41.10 18.24 -3.64
CA PHE A 4 -40.02 17.71 -2.83
C PHE A 4 -39.29 16.61 -3.62
N ARG A 5 -38.05 16.90 -4.00
CA ARG A 5 -37.14 15.93 -4.60
C ARG A 5 -36.54 15.16 -3.43
N GLY A 6 -36.93 13.89 -3.31
CA GLY A 6 -36.49 13.01 -2.24
C GLY A 6 -34.97 13.00 -2.11
N GLU A 7 -34.52 13.30 -0.89
CA GLU A 7 -33.16 13.12 -0.42
C GLU A 7 -32.86 11.62 -0.50
N ARG A 8 -32.13 11.21 -1.54
CA ARG A 8 -31.53 9.87 -1.58
C ARG A 8 -30.36 9.89 -0.61
N VAL A 9 -30.58 9.42 0.60
CA VAL A 9 -29.49 8.97 1.49
C VAL A 9 -28.93 7.67 0.90
N SER A 10 -28.12 7.80 -0.14
CA SER A 10 -27.12 6.80 -0.53
C SER A 10 -25.83 7.16 0.21
N SER A 11 -25.01 6.30 0.77
CA SER A 11 -24.87 4.85 0.73
C SER A 11 -23.74 4.56 1.72
N SER A 12 -23.70 3.38 2.31
CA SER A 12 -22.53 2.87 3.02
C SER A 12 -21.22 3.18 2.25
N GLY A 13 -20.30 3.92 2.87
CA GLY A 13 -18.98 4.21 2.28
C GLY A 13 -18.58 5.70 2.21
N ASN A 14 -19.16 6.47 1.29
CA ASN A 14 -18.79 7.86 0.99
C ASN A 14 -20.05 8.75 0.87
N ILE A 15 -19.95 10.03 1.27
CA ILE A 15 -21.07 11.01 1.22
C ILE A 15 -21.39 11.39 -0.23
N SER A 16 -20.38 11.70 -1.04
CA SER A 16 -20.50 11.95 -2.48
C SER A 16 -19.41 11.21 -3.25
N ASN A 17 -19.64 11.00 -4.56
CA ASN A 17 -18.66 10.42 -5.48
C ASN A 17 -17.46 11.36 -5.76
N SER A 18 -17.56 12.65 -5.44
CA SER A 18 -16.47 13.62 -5.64
C SER A 18 -15.74 13.90 -4.34
N MET A 19 -14.54 13.35 -4.18
CA MET A 19 -13.70 13.60 -2.99
C MET A 19 -13.32 15.07 -2.83
N ARG A 20 -13.08 15.78 -3.94
CA ARG A 20 -12.81 17.23 -3.90
C ARG A 20 -14.00 18.00 -3.34
N HIS A 21 -15.22 17.61 -3.70
CA HIS A 21 -16.43 18.22 -3.15
C HIS A 21 -16.58 17.91 -1.67
N ASN A 22 -16.36 16.64 -1.28
CA ASN A 22 -16.40 16.20 0.12
C ASN A 22 -15.44 17.01 1.00
N TYR A 23 -14.18 17.18 0.58
CA TYR A 23 -13.18 17.93 1.34
C TYR A 23 -13.45 19.44 1.32
N GLY A 24 -13.97 19.98 0.22
CA GLY A 24 -14.30 21.40 0.13
C GLY A 24 -15.49 21.80 1.01
N GLU A 25 -16.46 20.90 1.20
CA GLU A 25 -17.66 21.17 2.01
C GLU A 25 -17.40 20.99 3.51
N TYR A 26 -16.69 19.93 3.89
CA TYR A 26 -16.54 19.55 5.30
C TYR A 26 -15.13 19.78 5.86
N GLY A 27 -14.11 19.85 5.00
CA GLY A 27 -12.73 19.63 5.40
C GLY A 27 -12.40 18.14 5.53
N VAL A 28 -11.10 17.81 5.46
CA VAL A 28 -10.62 16.42 5.50
C VAL A 28 -10.99 15.74 6.82
N ASP A 29 -10.71 16.40 7.95
CA ASP A 29 -10.97 15.86 9.29
C ASP A 29 -12.45 15.55 9.53
N GLU A 30 -13.33 16.50 9.21
CA GLU A 30 -14.77 16.34 9.39
C GLU A 30 -15.34 15.25 8.48
N TYR A 31 -14.90 15.21 7.21
CA TYR A 31 -15.32 14.19 6.28
C TYR A 31 -15.02 12.79 6.84
N TYR A 32 -13.77 12.57 7.23
CA TYR A 32 -13.33 11.28 7.72
C TYR A 32 -13.91 10.94 9.10
N ARG A 33 -14.19 11.92 9.95
CA ARG A 33 -14.94 11.68 11.19
C ARG A 33 -16.32 11.08 10.93
N ARG A 34 -16.97 11.49 9.84
CA ARG A 34 -18.32 11.01 9.48
C ARG A 34 -18.30 9.63 8.83
N VAL A 35 -17.34 9.35 7.97
CA VAL A 35 -17.36 8.12 7.14
C VAL A 35 -16.21 7.15 7.37
N GLY A 36 -15.18 7.52 8.14
CA GLY A 36 -13.92 6.79 8.26
C GLY A 36 -14.08 5.32 8.64
N ALA A 37 -15.00 5.01 9.56
CA ALA A 37 -15.31 3.63 9.98
C ALA A 37 -15.92 2.76 8.87
N THR A 38 -16.54 3.37 7.86
CA THR A 38 -17.18 2.67 6.74
C THR A 38 -16.50 2.94 5.40
N TYR A 39 -15.40 3.70 5.39
CA TYR A 39 -14.74 4.18 4.19
C TYR A 39 -14.43 3.05 3.20
N LYS A 40 -14.63 3.34 1.91
CA LYS A 40 -14.22 2.46 0.80
C LYS A 40 -13.64 3.31 -0.32
N ASN A 41 -12.46 2.93 -0.80
CA ASN A 41 -11.88 3.56 -1.98
C ASN A 41 -12.58 3.04 -3.25
N PRO A 42 -13.29 3.90 -4.02
CA PRO A 42 -13.96 3.48 -5.25
C PRO A 42 -12.98 3.08 -6.37
N HIS A 43 -11.70 3.41 -6.22
CA HIS A 43 -10.64 3.07 -7.17
C HIS A 43 -9.85 1.81 -6.78
N PHE A 44 -10.39 0.98 -5.89
CA PHE A 44 -9.71 -0.24 -5.44
C PHE A 44 -9.19 -1.13 -6.59
N PRO A 45 -9.91 -1.38 -7.70
CA PRO A 45 -9.36 -2.25 -8.75
C PRO A 45 -8.12 -1.65 -9.43
N GLY A 46 -8.08 -0.32 -9.64
CA GLY A 46 -6.89 0.40 -10.09
C GLY A 46 -5.73 0.34 -9.09
N VAL A 47 -6.00 0.51 -7.79
CA VAL A 47 -4.99 0.36 -6.71
C VAL A 47 -4.41 -1.05 -6.70
N LYS A 48 -5.26 -2.07 -6.80
CA LYS A 48 -4.86 -3.48 -6.86
C LYS A 48 -3.98 -3.76 -8.07
N ALA A 49 -4.39 -3.34 -9.26
CA ALA A 49 -3.62 -3.54 -10.49
C ALA A 49 -2.23 -2.86 -10.43
N CYS A 50 -2.16 -1.64 -9.90
CA CYS A 50 -0.89 -0.95 -9.67
C CYS A 50 0.00 -1.70 -8.67
N THR A 51 -0.59 -2.16 -7.56
CA THR A 51 0.13 -2.90 -6.51
C THR A 51 0.68 -4.21 -7.07
N PHE A 52 -0.13 -4.99 -7.79
CA PHE A 52 0.31 -6.23 -8.42
C PHE A 52 1.43 -6.00 -9.43
N GLN A 53 1.32 -4.98 -10.29
CA GLN A 53 2.37 -4.69 -11.26
C GLN A 53 3.68 -4.28 -10.59
N TRP A 54 3.61 -3.45 -9.54
CA TRP A 54 4.80 -3.10 -8.77
C TRP A 54 5.42 -4.33 -8.09
N MET A 55 4.63 -5.13 -7.39
CA MET A 55 5.13 -6.33 -6.70
C MET A 55 5.77 -7.32 -7.67
N ASN A 56 5.21 -7.50 -8.88
CA ASN A 56 5.85 -8.30 -9.94
C ASN A 56 7.23 -7.75 -10.30
N LYS A 57 7.35 -6.44 -10.52
CA LYS A 57 8.62 -5.80 -10.90
C LYS A 57 9.65 -5.84 -9.79
N TRP A 58 9.25 -5.51 -8.58
CA TRP A 58 10.13 -5.62 -7.42
C TRP A 58 10.61 -7.07 -7.22
N TYR A 59 9.72 -8.05 -7.32
CA TYR A 59 10.11 -9.46 -7.14
C TYR A 59 11.07 -9.94 -8.24
N GLU A 60 10.79 -9.60 -9.50
CA GLU A 60 11.64 -9.93 -10.67
C GLU A 60 13.08 -9.43 -10.49
N HIS A 61 13.26 -8.23 -9.92
CA HIS A 61 14.55 -7.57 -9.86
C HIS A 61 15.26 -7.67 -8.51
N GLU A 62 14.54 -7.70 -7.39
CA GLU A 62 15.11 -7.68 -6.04
C GLU A 62 14.60 -8.84 -5.19
N GLY A 63 13.28 -9.09 -5.18
CA GLY A 63 12.67 -10.07 -4.28
C GLY A 63 13.02 -11.54 -4.57
N ASN A 64 13.49 -11.87 -5.77
CA ASN A 64 13.91 -13.22 -6.17
C ASN A 64 15.43 -13.40 -6.24
N GLN A 65 16.21 -12.42 -5.81
CA GLN A 65 17.67 -12.51 -5.89
C GLN A 65 18.21 -13.55 -4.90
N PRO A 66 19.18 -14.39 -5.30
CA PRO A 66 19.61 -15.58 -4.56
C PRO A 66 20.51 -15.29 -3.35
N ASP A 67 20.59 -14.05 -2.89
CA ASP A 67 21.46 -13.70 -1.76
C ASP A 67 21.00 -14.42 -0.48
N ALA A 68 21.95 -15.08 0.19
CA ALA A 68 21.68 -16.08 1.23
C ALA A 68 21.01 -15.46 2.46
N ASP A 69 21.36 -14.22 2.80
CA ASP A 69 20.82 -13.50 3.96
C ASP A 69 19.40 -12.95 3.68
N THR A 70 19.10 -12.63 2.40
CA THR A 70 17.81 -12.04 2.00
C THR A 70 16.74 -13.10 1.73
N LYS A 71 17.15 -14.32 1.36
CA LYS A 71 16.24 -15.41 0.95
C LYS A 71 15.25 -15.85 2.05
N LEU A 72 15.60 -15.67 3.32
CA LEU A 72 14.74 -16.03 4.45
C LEU A 72 13.86 -14.88 4.98
N MET A 73 14.06 -13.64 4.52
CA MET A 73 13.34 -12.51 5.10
C MET A 73 12.04 -12.23 4.35
N SER A 74 10.92 -12.25 5.08
CA SER A 74 9.66 -11.67 4.61
C SER A 74 9.87 -10.20 4.22
N PRO A 75 9.31 -9.73 3.09
CA PRO A 75 9.32 -8.30 2.78
C PRO A 75 8.52 -7.53 3.83
N LEU A 76 9.11 -6.45 4.35
CA LEU A 76 8.49 -5.55 5.30
C LEU A 76 7.82 -4.40 4.55
N VAL A 77 6.50 -4.38 4.57
CA VAL A 77 5.67 -3.43 3.84
C VAL A 77 4.97 -2.52 4.83
N PHE A 78 5.06 -1.21 4.62
CA PHE A 78 4.30 -0.22 5.37
C PHE A 78 3.18 0.38 4.49
N ASP A 79 1.93 0.01 4.75
CA ASP A 79 0.74 0.64 4.17
C ASP A 79 0.41 1.92 4.95
N MET A 80 1.00 3.03 4.52
CA MET A 80 0.85 4.36 5.13
C MET A 80 -0.38 5.07 4.55
N ALA A 81 -1.24 5.58 5.44
CA ALA A 81 -2.59 6.03 5.09
C ALA A 81 -3.36 4.93 4.37
N CYS A 82 -3.49 3.79 5.06
CA CYS A 82 -3.94 2.53 4.49
C CYS A 82 -5.41 2.51 4.04
N GLY A 83 -6.19 3.56 4.30
CA GLY A 83 -7.61 3.57 3.95
C GLY A 83 -8.33 2.39 4.58
N SER A 84 -9.12 1.65 3.79
CA SER A 84 -9.77 0.44 4.29
C SER A 84 -8.92 -0.83 4.09
N GLY A 85 -7.65 -0.68 3.69
CA GLY A 85 -6.68 -1.77 3.50
C GLY A 85 -6.56 -2.24 2.05
N GLU A 86 -6.81 -1.36 1.08
CA GLU A 86 -6.73 -1.68 -0.35
C GLU A 86 -5.35 -2.23 -0.75
N VAL A 87 -4.26 -1.59 -0.31
CA VAL A 87 -2.90 -2.06 -0.61
C VAL A 87 -2.60 -3.32 0.19
N THR A 88 -2.86 -3.35 1.51
CA THR A 88 -2.67 -4.56 2.33
C THR A 88 -3.31 -5.81 1.71
N ILE A 89 -4.58 -5.73 1.30
CA ILE A 89 -5.28 -6.87 0.69
C ILE A 89 -4.60 -7.27 -0.61
N SER A 90 -4.22 -6.29 -1.44
CA SER A 90 -3.59 -6.54 -2.72
C SER A 90 -2.22 -7.23 -2.59
N VAL A 91 -1.40 -6.82 -1.63
CA VAL A 91 -0.09 -7.44 -1.35
C VAL A 91 -0.24 -8.88 -0.86
N LEU A 92 -1.18 -9.12 0.06
CA LEU A 92 -1.43 -10.47 0.59
C LEU A 92 -2.01 -11.40 -0.47
N GLU A 93 -2.93 -10.90 -1.29
CA GLU A 93 -3.51 -11.65 -2.40
C GLU A 93 -2.45 -11.98 -3.47
N TRP A 94 -1.59 -11.01 -3.82
CA TRP A 94 -0.46 -11.22 -4.73
C TRP A 94 0.43 -12.37 -4.25
N TRP A 95 0.79 -12.36 -2.95
CA TRP A 95 1.60 -13.43 -2.36
C TRP A 95 0.87 -14.78 -2.39
N HIS A 96 -0.40 -14.82 -1.98
CA HIS A 96 -1.16 -16.06 -1.93
C HIS A 96 -1.28 -16.72 -3.31
N ILE A 97 -1.60 -15.93 -4.34
CA ILE A 97 -1.68 -16.42 -5.72
C ILE A 97 -0.30 -16.92 -6.20
N GLY A 98 0.78 -16.19 -5.88
CA GLY A 98 2.13 -16.61 -6.22
C GLY A 98 2.54 -17.94 -5.56
N LYS A 99 2.14 -18.18 -4.30
CA LYS A 99 2.36 -19.46 -3.59
C LYS A 99 1.57 -20.62 -4.19
N LEU A 100 0.32 -20.38 -4.60
CA LEU A 100 -0.53 -21.42 -5.19
C LEU A 100 0.01 -21.93 -6.53
N GLN A 101 0.61 -21.05 -7.34
CA GLN A 101 1.22 -21.45 -8.62
C GLN A 101 2.39 -22.43 -8.44
N SER A 102 3.13 -22.32 -7.34
CA SER A 102 4.26 -23.20 -7.01
C SER A 102 3.82 -24.58 -6.56
N ALA A 103 2.64 -24.67 -5.93
CA ALA A 103 2.02 -25.93 -5.51
C ALA A 103 1.36 -26.68 -6.69
N SER A 104 1.12 -26.00 -7.82
CA SER A 104 0.50 -26.59 -9.02
C SER A 104 1.38 -26.36 -10.27
N PRO A 105 2.58 -26.98 -10.35
CA PRO A 105 3.40 -26.90 -11.55
C PRO A 105 2.74 -27.75 -12.66
N ASN A 106 2.01 -27.10 -13.56
CA ASN A 106 1.49 -27.60 -14.85
C ASN A 106 0.43 -28.73 -14.83
N ILE A 107 -0.82 -28.35 -15.17
CA ILE A 107 -1.73 -29.21 -15.98
C ILE A 107 -1.88 -28.67 -17.43
N ASN A 108 -1.28 -27.52 -17.78
CA ASN A 108 -1.49 -26.88 -19.09
C ASN A 108 -0.31 -27.00 -20.06
N SER A 109 0.20 -28.21 -20.28
CA SER A 109 1.04 -28.53 -21.45
C SER A 109 0.35 -29.50 -22.41
N SER A 110 -0.97 -29.33 -22.60
CA SER A 110 -1.72 -30.01 -23.68
C SER A 110 -3.18 -29.50 -23.77
N ALA A 111 -3.39 -28.36 -24.45
CA ALA A 111 -4.72 -28.00 -24.95
C ALA A 111 -4.61 -27.39 -26.35
N SER A 112 -4.63 -28.31 -27.31
CA SER A 112 -5.18 -28.26 -28.66
C SER A 112 -5.72 -26.93 -29.19
N GLN A 113 -5.26 -26.62 -30.40
CA GLN A 113 -5.91 -25.78 -31.39
C GLN A 113 -7.43 -26.02 -31.42
N MET A 114 -8.22 -25.01 -31.05
CA MET A 114 -9.55 -24.83 -31.62
C MET A 114 -9.76 -23.36 -31.97
N HIS A 115 -9.96 -23.13 -33.27
CA HIS A 115 -10.34 -21.87 -33.86
C HIS A 115 -11.64 -21.35 -33.24
N SER A 116 -11.61 -20.13 -32.72
CA SER A 116 -12.77 -19.26 -32.61
C SER A 116 -12.33 -17.82 -32.82
N SER A 117 -12.71 -17.30 -33.97
CA SER A 117 -12.45 -15.95 -34.44
C SER A 117 -13.38 -14.96 -33.73
N GLN A 118 -12.81 -14.21 -32.79
CA GLN A 118 -13.19 -12.84 -32.43
C GLN A 118 -12.10 -12.25 -31.52
N VAL A 119 -11.13 -11.56 -32.12
CA VAL A 119 -10.02 -10.92 -31.40
C VAL A 119 -10.51 -9.59 -30.82
N GLN A 120 -11.13 -9.65 -29.64
CA GLN A 120 -11.08 -8.51 -28.74
C GLN A 120 -9.71 -8.53 -28.05
N PRO A 121 -9.02 -7.40 -27.89
CA PRO A 121 -7.76 -7.38 -27.15
C PRO A 121 -8.06 -7.74 -25.69
N ARG A 122 -7.85 -9.01 -25.31
CA ARG A 122 -7.84 -9.43 -23.91
C ARG A 122 -6.74 -8.61 -23.23
N ARG A 123 -7.15 -7.72 -22.32
CA ARG A 123 -6.23 -7.00 -21.44
C ARG A 123 -5.37 -8.07 -20.78
N LYS A 124 -4.04 -8.04 -20.99
CA LYS A 124 -3.13 -9.00 -20.36
C LYS A 124 -3.34 -8.93 -18.85
N GLU A 125 -3.81 -10.01 -18.27
CA GLU A 125 -4.08 -10.10 -16.85
C GLU A 125 -2.75 -10.00 -16.08
N ILE A 126 -2.72 -9.19 -15.01
CA ILE A 126 -1.51 -9.01 -14.20
C ILE A 126 -1.47 -10.18 -13.22
N VAL A 127 -0.69 -11.19 -13.56
CA VAL A 127 -0.59 -12.43 -12.76
C VAL A 127 0.71 -12.40 -11.94
N PRO A 128 0.65 -12.67 -10.62
CA PRO A 128 1.85 -12.84 -9.79
C PRO A 128 2.75 -13.97 -10.30
N PRO A 129 4.08 -13.88 -10.17
CA PRO A 129 4.99 -14.98 -10.49
C PRO A 129 4.84 -16.14 -9.48
N SER A 130 5.33 -17.31 -9.86
CA SER A 130 5.45 -18.47 -8.96
C SER A 130 6.49 -18.19 -7.87
N LEU A 131 6.09 -18.25 -6.60
CA LEU A 131 6.94 -17.94 -5.45
C LEU A 131 7.52 -19.22 -4.81
N PRO A 132 8.79 -19.26 -4.36
CA PRO A 132 9.38 -20.43 -3.73
C PRO A 132 8.49 -21.05 -2.63
N THR A 133 8.54 -22.37 -2.47
CA THR A 133 7.73 -23.09 -1.48
C THR A 133 8.07 -22.70 -0.04
N ASP A 134 9.30 -22.25 0.19
CA ASP A 134 9.82 -21.69 1.44
C ASP A 134 9.60 -20.17 1.57
N ALA A 135 9.09 -19.48 0.55
CA ALA A 135 8.82 -18.03 0.64
C ALA A 135 7.82 -17.70 1.76
N HIS A 136 8.22 -16.79 2.65
CA HIS A 136 7.41 -16.31 3.77
C HIS A 136 6.44 -15.20 3.34
N PRO A 137 5.29 -15.03 4.01
CA PRO A 137 4.34 -13.97 3.70
C PRO A 137 4.91 -12.58 4.05
N PRO A 138 4.52 -11.52 3.32
CA PRO A 138 4.88 -10.15 3.66
C PRO A 138 4.46 -9.78 5.09
N VAL A 139 5.33 -9.08 5.81
CA VAL A 139 5.01 -8.45 7.09
C VAL A 139 4.42 -7.07 6.79
N ILE A 140 3.20 -6.82 7.26
CA ILE A 140 2.46 -5.58 6.98
C ILE A 140 2.38 -4.71 8.23
N LEU A 141 2.99 -3.54 8.16
CA LEU A 141 2.73 -2.41 9.04
C LEU A 141 1.63 -1.56 8.40
N ALA A 142 0.70 -1.04 9.19
CA ALA A 142 -0.36 -0.17 8.69
C ALA A 142 -0.62 1.00 9.63
N ALA A 143 -0.83 2.17 9.05
CA ALA A 143 -1.23 3.36 9.79
C ALA A 143 -2.26 4.17 9.00
N ASP A 144 -3.32 4.60 9.68
CA ASP A 144 -4.25 5.60 9.19
C ASP A 144 -4.98 6.24 10.39
N PRO A 145 -4.89 7.57 10.58
CA PRO A 145 -5.52 8.23 11.72
C PRO A 145 -7.06 8.27 11.62
N TYR A 146 -7.62 8.02 10.42
CA TYR A 146 -9.03 8.22 10.12
C TYR A 146 -9.79 6.92 9.87
N THR A 147 -9.18 5.95 9.20
CA THR A 147 -9.86 4.75 8.69
C THR A 147 -9.44 3.45 9.36
N SER A 148 -8.73 3.54 10.50
CA SER A 148 -8.21 2.37 11.22
C SER A 148 -9.29 1.33 11.55
N GLU A 149 -10.53 1.75 11.84
CA GLU A 149 -11.66 0.84 12.07
C GLU A 149 -12.08 0.10 10.80
N ALA A 150 -12.30 0.82 9.69
CA ALA A 150 -12.62 0.21 8.40
C ALA A 150 -11.53 -0.77 7.95
N TYR A 151 -10.26 -0.42 8.17
CA TYR A 151 -9.12 -1.28 7.91
C TYR A 151 -9.18 -2.57 8.75
N ARG A 152 -9.35 -2.46 10.08
CA ARG A 152 -9.40 -3.62 10.98
C ARG A 152 -10.52 -4.58 10.60
N LEU A 153 -11.73 -4.04 10.35
CA LEU A 153 -12.89 -4.84 9.95
C LEU A 153 -12.66 -5.58 8.63
N ARG A 154 -11.96 -4.97 7.67
CA ARG A 154 -11.75 -5.56 6.34
C ARG A 154 -10.58 -6.53 6.29
N THR A 155 -9.49 -6.23 6.99
CA THR A 155 -8.22 -6.96 6.89
C THR A 155 -7.98 -7.93 8.05
N SER A 156 -8.72 -7.78 9.16
CA SER A 156 -8.46 -8.46 10.43
C SER A 156 -7.04 -8.24 10.98
N ARG A 157 -6.39 -7.13 10.61
CA ARG A 157 -5.03 -6.76 11.02
C ARG A 157 -5.02 -5.47 11.84
N LEU A 158 -3.99 -5.32 12.67
CA LEU A 158 -3.75 -4.08 13.41
C LEU A 158 -3.46 -2.92 12.46
N CYS A 159 -3.92 -1.74 12.85
CA CYS A 159 -3.65 -0.48 12.17
C CYS A 159 -3.46 0.58 13.24
N SER A 160 -2.28 1.21 13.21
CA SER A 160 -1.97 2.32 14.10
C SER A 160 -2.70 3.59 13.65
N SER A 161 -3.03 4.47 14.58
CA SER A 161 -3.66 5.76 14.27
C SER A 161 -2.66 6.88 14.02
N LEU A 162 -1.41 6.55 13.63
CA LEU A 162 -0.36 7.54 13.39
C LEU A 162 -0.75 8.46 12.23
N SER A 163 -0.62 9.76 12.48
CA SER A 163 -0.72 10.82 11.48
C SER A 163 0.57 10.96 10.67
N PHE A 164 0.51 11.68 9.54
CA PHE A 164 1.71 12.03 8.78
C PHE A 164 2.73 12.82 9.60
N ARG A 165 2.25 13.68 10.52
CA ARG A 165 3.13 14.45 11.40
C ARG A 165 3.92 13.53 12.35
N GLU A 166 3.25 12.60 13.01
CA GLU A 166 3.92 11.65 13.92
C GLU A 166 4.92 10.78 13.16
N ILE A 167 4.58 10.36 11.93
CA ILE A 167 5.51 9.60 11.07
C ILE A 167 6.72 10.46 10.69
N ALA A 168 6.53 11.74 10.36
CA ALA A 168 7.60 12.69 10.07
C ALA A 168 8.49 12.98 11.30
N GLU A 169 7.94 12.86 12.50
CA GLU A 169 8.67 12.94 13.78
C GLU A 169 9.33 11.60 14.17
N GLY A 170 9.20 10.58 13.30
CA GLY A 170 9.90 9.33 13.38
C GLY A 170 9.09 8.14 13.90
N ALA A 171 7.79 8.30 14.15
CA ALA A 171 6.94 7.18 14.57
C ALA A 171 6.75 6.16 13.44
N VAL A 172 6.82 4.88 13.79
CA VAL A 172 6.54 3.75 12.89
C VAL A 172 5.62 2.78 13.64
N PRO A 173 4.63 2.14 12.99
CA PRO A 173 3.83 1.12 13.65
C PRO A 173 4.72 -0.01 14.18
N PRO A 174 4.42 -0.57 15.35
CA PRO A 174 5.21 -1.68 15.88
C PRO A 174 5.13 -2.87 14.93
N ILE A 175 6.25 -3.56 14.76
CA ILE A 175 6.27 -4.89 14.14
C ILE A 175 5.59 -5.81 15.15
N ALA A 176 4.29 -6.04 14.98
CA ALA A 176 3.61 -7.07 15.76
C ALA A 176 4.12 -8.42 15.26
N ASP A 177 4.71 -9.22 16.15
CA ASP A 177 5.01 -10.61 15.86
C ASP A 177 3.75 -11.27 15.31
N ALA A 178 3.85 -11.85 14.11
CA ALA A 178 2.71 -12.50 13.44
C ALA A 178 2.17 -13.74 14.20
N SER A 179 2.64 -13.98 15.43
CA SER A 179 2.19 -15.02 16.34
C SER A 179 1.46 -14.41 17.55
N ASN A 180 0.19 -14.04 17.37
CA ASN A 180 -0.92 -14.51 18.21
C ASN A 180 -2.18 -13.69 17.94
N GLY A 181 -3.18 -14.38 17.39
CA GLY A 181 -4.56 -13.91 17.38
C GLY A 181 -5.16 -13.86 18.78
N LEU A 182 -6.18 -13.02 18.89
CA LEU A 182 -7.07 -12.74 20.02
C LEU A 182 -6.50 -11.86 21.17
N PRO A 183 -7.12 -10.69 21.45
CA PRO A 183 -6.98 -10.05 22.74
C PRO A 183 -7.75 -10.87 23.79
N SER A 184 -7.02 -11.47 24.74
CA SER A 184 -7.62 -12.01 25.96
C SER A 184 -7.97 -10.86 26.91
N PRO A 185 -9.19 -10.78 27.48
CA PRO A 185 -9.55 -9.72 28.40
C PRO A 185 -9.18 -10.16 29.82
N SER A 186 -8.11 -9.61 30.40
CA SER A 186 -7.95 -9.56 31.86
C SER A 186 -6.93 -8.49 32.26
N PRO A 187 -7.27 -7.59 33.21
CA PRO A 187 -6.34 -6.61 33.76
C PRO A 187 -5.75 -7.15 35.08
N VAL A 188 -4.43 -7.38 35.14
CA VAL A 188 -3.73 -7.51 36.44
C VAL A 188 -2.35 -6.87 36.39
N THR A 189 -2.27 -5.82 37.21
CA THR A 189 -1.18 -5.06 37.83
C THR A 189 0.25 -5.64 37.87
N THR A 190 1.17 -4.83 37.34
CA THR A 190 2.56 -4.52 37.74
C THR A 190 3.46 -5.58 38.39
N THR A 191 4.58 -5.90 37.73
CA THR A 191 5.90 -6.00 38.39
C THR A 191 7.03 -5.92 37.38
N HIS A 192 8.11 -5.26 37.79
CA HIS A 192 9.34 -5.01 37.05
C HIS A 192 9.91 -6.25 36.36
N ALA A 193 10.04 -6.18 35.05
CA ALA A 193 10.95 -7.01 34.27
C ALA A 193 11.57 -6.12 33.20
N GLU A 194 12.89 -5.88 33.34
CA GLU A 194 13.75 -5.34 32.29
C GLU A 194 13.47 -6.08 30.97
N PRO A 195 13.12 -5.41 29.87
CA PRO A 195 13.17 -6.05 28.59
C PRO A 195 14.64 -6.06 28.17
N HIS A 196 15.29 -7.20 28.37
CA HIS A 196 16.37 -7.62 27.47
C HIS A 196 15.77 -7.75 26.06
N SER A 197 15.58 -6.62 25.38
CA SER A 197 15.21 -6.54 23.98
C SER A 197 16.44 -6.90 23.17
N LEU A 198 16.60 -8.21 22.94
CA LEU A 198 17.52 -8.73 21.95
C LEU A 198 17.21 -8.04 20.63
N ALA A 199 18.22 -7.38 20.09
CA ALA A 199 18.20 -6.59 18.86
C ALA A 199 17.49 -7.34 17.72
N VAL A 200 16.22 -7.03 17.49
CA VAL A 200 15.65 -7.12 16.14
C VAL A 200 16.26 -5.94 15.42
N GLU A 201 17.35 -6.22 14.72
CA GLU A 201 18.15 -5.21 14.02
C GLU A 201 17.27 -4.27 13.20
N GLU A 202 17.72 -3.01 13.15
CA GLU A 202 17.17 -1.86 12.43
C GLU A 202 17.11 -2.09 10.90
N ARG A 203 16.47 -3.17 10.44
CA ARG A 203 16.31 -3.40 9.01
C ARG A 203 15.42 -2.30 8.44
N PRO A 204 15.82 -1.66 7.33
CA PRO A 204 14.96 -0.70 6.67
C PRO A 204 13.68 -1.38 6.17
N ILE A 205 12.58 -0.64 6.18
CA ILE A 205 11.31 -1.03 5.57
C ILE A 205 11.57 -1.21 4.06
N ASP A 206 11.21 -2.37 3.51
CA ASP A 206 11.48 -2.62 2.09
C ASP A 206 10.65 -1.68 1.21
N MET A 207 9.39 -1.45 1.57
CA MET A 207 8.55 -0.54 0.81
C MET A 207 7.44 0.12 1.63
N VAL A 208 7.28 1.42 1.43
CA VAL A 208 6.19 2.23 1.95
C VAL A 208 5.21 2.51 0.81
N PHE A 209 3.96 2.16 1.00
CA PHE A 209 2.87 2.57 0.10
C PHE A 209 2.14 3.75 0.72
N CYS A 210 1.81 4.75 -0.12
CA CYS A 210 0.86 5.79 0.23
C CYS A 210 -0.20 5.87 -0.86
N SER A 211 -1.42 5.42 -0.55
CA SER A 211 -2.53 5.40 -1.50
C SER A 211 -3.52 6.53 -1.21
N PHE A 212 -3.81 7.37 -2.20
CA PHE A 212 -4.85 8.41 -2.14
C PHE A 212 -4.74 9.43 -0.99
N ALA A 213 -3.57 9.59 -0.35
CA ALA A 213 -3.45 10.41 0.85
C ALA A 213 -2.29 11.42 0.85
N LEU A 214 -1.19 11.18 0.11
CA LEU A 214 -0.02 12.07 0.17
C LEU A 214 -0.33 13.54 -0.20
N HIS A 215 -1.38 13.75 -1.02
CA HIS A 215 -1.82 15.08 -1.44
C HIS A 215 -2.61 15.85 -0.38
N LEU A 216 -2.94 15.22 0.74
CA LEU A 216 -3.57 15.86 1.88
C LEU A 216 -2.57 16.73 2.66
N ILE A 217 -1.27 16.53 2.43
CA ILE A 217 -0.21 17.39 2.97
C ILE A 217 -0.02 18.57 2.02
N GLU A 218 -0.65 19.69 2.35
CA GLU A 218 -0.63 20.89 1.52
C GLU A 218 0.62 21.74 1.76
N ASP A 219 1.19 21.71 2.98
CA ASP A 219 2.40 22.44 3.33
C ASP A 219 3.65 21.73 2.78
N PRO A 220 4.48 22.39 1.94
CA PRO A 220 5.67 21.78 1.37
C PRO A 220 6.73 21.40 2.42
N SER A 221 6.78 22.06 3.57
CA SER A 221 7.77 21.79 4.62
C SER A 221 7.38 20.55 5.42
N GLU A 222 6.09 20.38 5.72
CA GLU A 222 5.54 19.15 6.31
C GLU A 222 5.73 17.95 5.36
N LEU A 223 5.47 18.15 4.07
CA LEU A 223 5.69 17.11 3.06
C LEU A 223 7.17 16.74 2.97
N PHE A 224 8.07 17.73 2.99
CA PHE A 224 9.51 17.49 3.03
C PHE A 224 9.91 16.69 4.27
N ALA A 225 9.46 17.09 5.46
CA ALA A 225 9.78 16.41 6.72
C ALA A 225 9.35 14.94 6.69
N LEU A 226 8.12 14.66 6.25
CA LEU A 226 7.64 13.29 6.09
C LEU A 226 8.50 12.49 5.11
N LEU A 227 8.74 13.03 3.91
CA LEU A 227 9.46 12.31 2.86
C LEU A 227 10.92 12.07 3.24
N TRP A 228 11.57 13.05 3.88
CA TRP A 228 12.92 12.89 4.39
C TRP A 228 12.98 11.77 5.43
N GLU A 229 12.09 11.79 6.42
CA GLU A 229 12.06 10.77 7.47
C GLU A 229 11.76 9.37 6.92
N LEU A 230 10.85 9.25 5.95
CA LEU A 230 10.62 7.96 5.28
C LEU A 230 11.85 7.48 4.51
N SER A 231 12.64 8.38 3.93
CA SER A 231 13.83 8.01 3.15
C SER A 231 14.91 7.38 4.03
N THR A 232 15.06 7.79 5.28
CA THR A 232 16.05 7.22 6.20
C THR A 232 15.65 5.83 6.72
N LYS A 233 14.38 5.46 6.56
CA LYS A 233 13.78 4.24 7.11
C LYS A 233 13.34 3.22 6.09
N SER A 234 13.29 3.58 4.81
CA SER A 234 12.71 2.71 3.79
C SER A 234 13.40 2.79 2.43
N LYS A 235 13.48 1.64 1.74
CA LYS A 235 14.15 1.52 0.44
C LYS A 235 13.30 2.08 -0.70
N TRP A 236 11.99 1.80 -0.67
CA TRP A 236 11.06 2.14 -1.73
C TRP A 236 9.86 2.94 -1.20
N LEU A 237 9.47 3.98 -1.95
CA LEU A 237 8.22 4.72 -1.76
C LEU A 237 7.34 4.56 -3.00
N ILE A 238 6.12 4.10 -2.79
CA ILE A 238 5.13 3.85 -3.83
C ILE A 238 3.91 4.74 -3.58
N VAL A 239 3.70 5.71 -4.45
CA VAL A 239 2.59 6.66 -4.36
C VAL A 239 1.53 6.30 -5.39
N ILE A 240 0.35 5.87 -4.92
CA ILE A 240 -0.78 5.46 -5.74
C ILE A 240 -1.89 6.52 -5.63
N ALA A 241 -2.18 7.25 -6.71
CA ALA A 241 -3.12 8.37 -6.67
C ALA A 241 -3.84 8.58 -8.01
N PRO A 242 -5.03 9.20 -8.03
CA PRO A 242 -5.76 9.49 -9.27
C PRO A 242 -5.15 10.70 -10.02
N HIS A 243 -4.13 11.33 -9.45
CA HIS A 243 -3.44 12.48 -9.99
C HIS A 243 -1.97 12.49 -9.55
N LYS A 244 -1.17 13.32 -10.20
CA LYS A 244 0.29 13.38 -10.01
C LYS A 244 0.75 14.32 -8.88
N LYS A 245 -0.17 14.81 -8.04
CA LYS A 245 0.15 15.62 -6.86
C LYS A 245 0.30 14.76 -5.59
N PRO A 246 1.15 15.15 -4.63
CA PRO A 246 2.06 16.30 -4.70
C PRO A 246 3.28 16.01 -5.57
N GLU A 247 4.01 17.06 -5.93
CA GLU A 247 5.32 16.97 -6.58
C GLU A 247 6.39 16.71 -5.52
N ILE A 248 7.21 15.68 -5.73
CA ILE A 248 8.37 15.39 -4.90
C ILE A 248 9.57 16.03 -5.59
N LYS A 249 10.35 16.83 -4.85
CA LYS A 249 11.50 17.56 -5.41
C LYS A 249 12.79 16.75 -5.30
N GLU A 250 13.75 17.10 -6.14
CA GLU A 250 15.12 16.60 -6.01
C GLU A 250 15.72 17.00 -4.65
N GLY A 251 16.56 16.14 -4.08
CA GLY A 251 17.16 16.36 -2.76
C GLY A 251 16.25 16.01 -1.57
N TRP A 252 15.01 15.58 -1.78
CA TRP A 252 14.08 15.20 -0.70
C TRP A 252 14.25 13.75 -0.22
N GLY A 253 15.42 13.15 -0.45
CA GLY A 253 15.72 11.76 -0.07
C GLY A 253 15.30 10.70 -1.10
N TRP A 254 14.68 11.10 -2.22
CA TRP A 254 14.09 10.17 -3.19
C TRP A 254 14.56 10.43 -4.62
N THR A 255 14.82 9.35 -5.37
CA THR A 255 14.96 9.38 -6.84
C THR A 255 13.78 8.66 -7.48
N LYS A 256 13.19 9.26 -8.51
CA LYS A 256 12.12 8.62 -9.28
C LYS A 256 12.67 7.42 -10.06
N TRP A 257 11.92 6.32 -10.08
CA TRP A 257 12.34 5.05 -10.68
C TRP A 257 11.47 4.64 -11.86
N ASP A 258 12.11 4.24 -12.97
CA ASP A 258 11.45 3.62 -14.11
C ASP A 258 11.35 2.11 -13.87
N SER A 259 10.14 1.62 -13.58
CA SER A 259 9.89 0.18 -13.31
C SER A 259 10.02 -0.73 -14.53
N VAL A 260 10.06 -0.17 -15.75
CA VAL A 260 10.24 -0.94 -16.99
C VAL A 260 11.71 -1.09 -17.31
N LYS A 261 12.49 0.00 -17.23
CA LYS A 261 13.94 -0.03 -17.46
C LYS A 261 14.74 -0.47 -16.24
N TRP A 262 14.10 -0.49 -15.08
CA TRP A 262 14.71 -0.74 -13.78
C TRP A 262 15.91 0.19 -13.51
N ALA A 263 15.69 1.49 -13.68
CA ALA A 263 16.73 2.51 -13.61
C ALA A 263 16.19 3.84 -13.05
N PRO A 264 17.06 4.71 -12.49
CA PRO A 264 16.65 6.04 -12.10
C PRO A 264 16.21 6.87 -13.32
N CYS A 265 15.21 7.72 -13.14
CA CYS A 265 14.72 8.63 -14.17
C CYS A 265 14.49 10.04 -13.60
N GLN A 266 14.26 11.00 -14.49
CA GLN A 266 14.04 12.39 -14.07
C GLN A 266 12.75 12.52 -13.25
N MET A 267 12.77 13.32 -12.19
CA MET A 267 11.62 13.53 -11.29
C MET A 267 10.34 13.97 -12.03
N LEU A 268 10.52 14.78 -13.08
CA LEU A 268 9.43 15.33 -13.89
C LEU A 268 8.96 14.38 -15.01
N ASP A 269 9.65 13.26 -15.26
CA ASP A 269 9.27 12.35 -16.34
C ASP A 269 7.95 11.68 -16.02
N GLN A 270 6.93 11.94 -16.84
CA GLN A 270 5.58 11.47 -16.63
C GLN A 270 5.24 10.19 -17.39
N GLN A 271 6.12 9.73 -18.28
CA GLN A 271 5.85 8.61 -19.19
C GLN A 271 6.01 7.25 -18.53
N ASN A 272 6.77 7.17 -17.44
CA ASN A 272 7.15 5.89 -16.81
C ASN A 272 6.32 5.54 -15.57
N ASP A 273 5.26 6.30 -15.27
CA ASP A 273 4.31 5.96 -14.21
C ASP A 273 3.49 4.72 -14.63
N ILE A 274 3.29 3.78 -13.69
CA ILE A 274 2.32 2.71 -13.90
C ILE A 274 0.91 3.33 -13.89
N LEU A 275 0.08 3.03 -14.89
CA LEU A 275 -1.27 3.61 -15.01
C LEU A 275 -2.32 2.52 -15.21
N HIS A 276 -3.20 2.36 -14.22
CA HIS A 276 -4.37 1.47 -14.29
C HIS A 276 -5.62 2.18 -13.82
N GLU A 277 -6.69 2.08 -14.61
CA GLU A 277 -8.02 2.60 -14.25
C GLU A 277 -8.03 4.08 -13.80
N ARG A 278 -7.19 4.91 -14.44
CA ARG A 278 -6.98 6.34 -14.09
C ARG A 278 -6.30 6.55 -12.73
N VAL A 279 -5.66 5.52 -12.21
CA VAL A 279 -4.80 5.56 -11.02
C VAL A 279 -3.35 5.47 -11.47
N HIS A 280 -2.57 6.47 -11.09
CA HIS A 280 -1.13 6.53 -11.31
C HIS A 280 -0.41 5.91 -10.12
N CYS A 281 0.58 5.07 -10.39
CA CYS A 281 1.52 4.53 -9.43
C CYS A 281 2.92 5.05 -9.78
N ARG A 282 3.44 5.89 -8.90
CA ARG A 282 4.75 6.53 -9.00
C ARG A 282 5.68 5.85 -8.00
N ILE A 283 6.87 5.48 -8.46
CA ILE A 283 7.83 4.70 -7.69
C ILE A 283 9.07 5.55 -7.47
N PHE A 284 9.55 5.53 -6.24
CA PHE A 284 10.74 6.25 -5.83
C PHE A 284 11.64 5.32 -5.02
N ARG A 285 12.94 5.43 -5.25
CA ARG A 285 13.98 4.75 -4.49
C ARG A 285 14.64 5.73 -3.54
N SER A 286 14.89 5.31 -2.30
CA SER A 286 15.56 6.13 -1.30
C SER A 286 17.05 6.29 -1.61
N HIS A 287 17.63 7.41 -1.16
CA HIS A 287 19.09 7.62 -1.08
C HIS A 287 19.69 7.23 0.26
N ASN A 288 18.86 7.07 1.30
CA ASN A 288 19.27 7.14 2.69
C ASN A 288 19.04 5.83 3.47
N ALA A 289 18.56 4.77 2.81
CA ALA A 289 18.21 3.47 3.41
C ALA A 289 18.75 2.29 2.60
#